data_AF-A0A7S2C4D1-F1
#
_entry.id   AF-A0A7S2C4D1-F1
#
_cell.length_a   1.000
_cell.length_b   1.000
_cell.length_c   1.000
_cell.angle_alpha   90.00
_cell.angle_beta   90.00
_cell.angle_gamma   90.00
#
_symmetry.space_group_name_H-M   'P 1'
#
loop_
_entity.id
_entity.type
_entity.pdbx_description
1 polymer ?
#
loop_
_entity_poly.entity_id
_entity_poly.type
_entity_poly.pdbx_seq_one_letter_code
_entity_poly.pdbx_strand_id
1 'polypeptide(L)'
;WKAVCGSQPLCRTRSKDTAPRSMSVGSAAETELRLRLVKPENGRLGLKLGQHGDRTAVRVLHVQPNSAAAHSGLRPYDRLLYIGGKPIKDSLAKALQILHDSSTDPIPLVVTRGS
;
A
#
# COMPACT_ATOMS: atom_id res chain seq x y z
N TRP A 1 -26.43 56.83 40.32
CA TRP A 1 -26.96 57.20 38.99
C TRP A 1 -26.24 56.37 37.93
N LYS A 2 -26.98 55.96 36.90
CA LYS A 2 -26.73 54.84 35.98
C LYS A 2 -25.45 54.95 35.12
N ALA A 3 -24.89 53.79 34.79
CA ALA A 3 -24.40 53.50 33.43
C ALA A 3 -24.75 52.05 33.06
N VAL A 4 -25.59 51.88 32.04
CA VAL A 4 -25.84 50.62 31.33
C VAL A 4 -25.22 50.77 29.94
N CYS A 5 -24.36 49.83 29.57
CA CYS A 5 -23.90 49.52 28.21
C CYS A 5 -23.36 48.08 28.33
N GLY A 6 -23.99 47.02 27.81
CA GLY A 6 -24.39 46.82 26.43
C GLY A 6 -23.33 45.92 25.76
N SER A 7 -23.68 44.63 25.58
CA SER A 7 -23.18 43.75 24.51
C SER A 7 -21.73 43.21 24.57
N GLN A 8 -21.60 41.87 24.55
CA GLN A 8 -20.39 41.09 24.23
C GLN A 8 -19.88 41.40 22.78
N PRO A 9 -18.88 40.73 22.19
CA PRO A 9 -17.91 39.72 22.69
C PRO A 9 -16.46 39.96 22.21
N LEU A 10 -15.43 39.53 22.95
CA LEU A 10 -14.08 39.43 22.34
C LEU A 10 -13.35 38.15 22.74
N CYS A 11 -13.24 37.30 21.73
CA CYS A 11 -12.41 36.11 21.61
C CYS A 11 -11.02 36.28 22.22
N ARG A 12 -10.62 35.33 23.08
CA ARG A 12 -9.20 35.06 23.35
C ARG A 12 -8.88 33.67 22.84
N THR A 13 -8.53 33.60 21.55
CA THR A 13 -7.81 32.47 20.99
C THR A 13 -6.39 32.47 21.54
N ARG A 14 -6.02 31.42 22.27
CA ARG A 14 -4.62 31.17 22.64
C ARG A 14 -3.97 30.40 21.49
N SER A 15 -3.42 31.15 20.55
CA SER A 15 -2.47 30.63 19.56
C SER A 15 -1.08 30.53 20.17
N LYS A 16 -0.43 29.36 20.01
CA LYS A 16 0.98 29.16 19.63
C LYS A 16 1.40 27.74 20.03
N ASP A 17 1.27 26.81 19.10
CA ASP A 17 2.41 25.95 18.81
C ASP A 17 2.54 25.81 17.29
N THR A 18 3.78 25.70 16.86
CA THR A 18 4.32 26.24 15.63
C THR A 18 4.33 25.16 14.57
N ALA A 19 3.66 25.43 13.45
CA ALA A 19 3.86 24.64 12.24
C ALA A 19 5.32 24.77 11.76
N PRO A 20 5.96 23.68 11.34
CA PRO A 20 6.63 23.68 10.06
C PRO A 20 5.57 23.37 9.00
N ARG A 21 5.38 24.33 8.10
CA ARG A 21 4.92 24.05 6.74
C ARG A 21 5.82 22.93 6.18
N SER A 22 5.28 21.75 5.95
CA SER A 22 5.89 20.84 4.99
C SER A 22 4.84 19.95 4.35
N MET A 23 4.38 20.44 3.21
CA MET A 23 3.87 19.68 2.09
C MET A 23 2.61 18.85 2.34
N SER A 24 1.48 19.56 2.23
CA SER A 24 0.40 19.12 1.36
C SER A 24 0.95 18.85 -0.04
N VAL A 25 1.56 17.68 -0.27
CA VAL A 25 1.51 17.08 -1.61
C VAL A 25 0.16 16.39 -1.67
N GLY A 26 -0.68 16.81 -2.62
CA GLY A 26 -1.83 16.00 -2.98
C GLY A 26 -1.32 14.65 -3.45
N SER A 27 -1.28 13.66 -2.57
CA SER A 27 -0.99 12.30 -2.98
C SER A 27 -2.34 11.67 -3.23
N ALA A 28 -2.71 11.50 -4.49
CA ALA A 28 -3.51 10.36 -4.87
C ALA A 28 -2.94 9.17 -4.09
N ALA A 29 -3.68 8.69 -3.09
CA ALA A 29 -3.11 7.99 -1.95
C ALA A 29 -2.64 6.61 -2.42
N GLU A 30 -1.35 6.46 -2.68
CA GLU A 30 -0.75 5.17 -2.99
C GLU A 30 -0.95 4.29 -1.75
N THR A 31 -2.00 3.48 -1.78
CA THR A 31 -2.47 2.72 -0.63
C THR A 31 -1.60 1.49 -0.50
N GLU A 32 -0.81 1.42 0.57
CA GLU A 32 -0.08 0.21 0.94
C GLU A 32 -1.08 -0.83 1.46
N LEU A 33 -1.26 -1.90 0.69
CA LEU A 33 -2.11 -3.04 1.02
C LEU A 33 -1.23 -4.20 1.47
N ARG A 34 -1.51 -4.70 2.67
CA ARG A 34 -0.87 -5.89 3.22
C ARG A 34 -1.78 -7.09 3.00
N LEU A 35 -1.39 -7.93 2.05
CA LEU A 35 -2.15 -9.11 1.64
C LEU A 35 -1.50 -10.37 2.20
N ARG A 36 -2.29 -11.43 2.34
CA ARG A 36 -1.81 -12.73 2.81
C ARG A 36 -2.08 -13.76 1.72
N LEU A 37 -1.03 -14.22 1.07
CA LEU A 37 -1.11 -15.20 -0.01
C LEU A 37 -0.96 -16.60 0.59
N VAL A 38 -2.03 -17.39 0.55
CA VAL A 38 -2.00 -18.81 0.94
C VAL A 38 -1.53 -19.63 -0.26
N LYS A 39 -0.45 -20.39 -0.13
CA LYS A 39 0.05 -21.31 -1.15
C LYS A 39 -0.97 -22.44 -1.32
N PRO A 40 -1.48 -22.67 -2.54
CA PRO A 40 -2.38 -23.79 -2.77
C PRO A 40 -1.57 -25.09 -2.83
N GLU A 41 -2.16 -26.20 -2.41
CA GLU A 41 -1.56 -27.54 -2.46
C GLU A 41 -1.05 -27.92 -3.87
N ASN A 42 -1.69 -27.36 -4.89
CA ASN A 42 -1.34 -27.55 -6.30
C ASN A 42 -0.03 -26.85 -6.73
N GLY A 43 0.67 -26.15 -5.83
CA GLY A 43 1.97 -25.51 -6.05
C GLY A 43 1.96 -24.34 -7.05
N ARG A 44 0.84 -24.08 -7.72
CA ARG A 44 0.67 -23.02 -8.73
C ARG A 44 -0.07 -21.85 -8.11
N LEU A 45 0.64 -20.74 -7.91
CA LEU A 45 0.06 -19.51 -7.37
C LEU A 45 -0.85 -18.77 -8.38
N GLY A 46 -0.75 -19.10 -9.68
CA GLY A 46 -1.62 -18.57 -10.73
C GLY A 46 -1.45 -17.07 -11.02
N LEU A 47 -0.29 -16.49 -10.69
CA LEU A 47 -0.01 -15.06 -10.88
C LEU A 47 1.08 -14.84 -11.93
N LYS A 48 0.89 -13.83 -12.79
CA LYS A 48 1.92 -13.32 -13.69
C LYS A 48 2.38 -11.97 -13.17
N LEU A 49 3.66 -11.89 -12.88
CA LEU A 49 4.34 -10.64 -12.54
C LEU A 49 5.10 -10.15 -13.76
N GLY A 50 5.32 -8.85 -13.82
CA GLY A 50 6.14 -8.23 -14.85
C GLY A 50 6.56 -6.84 -14.42
N GLN A 51 7.46 -6.25 -15.20
CA GLN A 51 7.90 -4.88 -15.00
C GLN A 51 7.28 -4.04 -16.12
N HIS A 52 6.74 -2.87 -15.80
CA HIS A 52 6.04 -2.03 -16.76
C HIS A 52 6.61 -0.60 -16.78
N GLY A 53 7.23 -0.22 -17.89
CA GLY A 53 7.77 1.12 -18.17
C GLY A 53 9.16 1.40 -17.57
N ASP A 54 9.52 2.68 -17.47
CA ASP A 54 10.80 3.20 -16.95
C ASP A 54 11.10 2.88 -15.48
N ARG A 55 10.10 2.43 -14.72
CA ARG A 55 10.27 2.06 -13.32
C ARG A 55 10.47 0.57 -13.25
N THR A 56 11.62 0.15 -12.73
CA THR A 56 11.96 -1.26 -12.45
C THR A 56 10.94 -1.97 -11.54
N ALA A 57 9.98 -1.24 -10.96
CA ALA A 57 8.82 -1.73 -10.23
C ALA A 57 8.21 -3.04 -10.77
N VAL A 58 8.27 -4.09 -9.95
CA VAL A 58 7.53 -5.34 -10.20
C VAL A 58 6.06 -5.09 -9.94
N ARG A 59 5.23 -5.39 -10.93
CA ARG A 59 3.77 -5.27 -10.88
C ARG A 59 3.10 -6.58 -11.22
N VAL A 60 1.89 -6.75 -10.74
CA VAL A 60 1.01 -7.84 -11.17
C VAL A 60 0.53 -7.53 -12.58
N LEU A 61 0.84 -8.37 -13.55
CA LEU A 61 0.29 -8.25 -14.91
C LEU A 61 -1.04 -8.95 -15.03
N HIS A 62 -1.14 -10.13 -14.42
CA HIS A 62 -2.33 -10.96 -14.52
C HIS A 62 -2.48 -11.83 -13.28
N VAL A 63 -3.71 -12.00 -12.83
CA VAL A 63 -4.07 -12.90 -11.74
C VAL A 63 -5.07 -13.89 -12.30
N GLN A 64 -4.75 -15.19 -12.25
CA GLN A 64 -5.70 -16.21 -12.66
C GLN A 64 -6.87 -16.25 -11.68
N PRO A 65 -8.11 -16.28 -12.17
CA PRO A 65 -9.27 -16.52 -11.32
C PRO A 65 -9.17 -17.90 -10.66
N ASN A 66 -9.72 -18.05 -9.45
CA ASN A 66 -9.62 -19.27 -8.61
C ASN A 66 -8.20 -19.65 -8.17
N SER A 67 -7.21 -18.78 -8.34
CA SER A 67 -5.87 -18.99 -7.81
C SER A 67 -5.72 -18.45 -6.38
N ALA A 68 -4.65 -18.85 -5.71
CA ALA A 68 -4.26 -18.30 -4.42
C ALA A 68 -4.10 -16.77 -4.42
N ALA A 69 -3.56 -16.21 -5.50
CA ALA A 69 -3.39 -14.77 -5.65
C ALA A 69 -4.73 -14.04 -5.76
N ALA A 70 -5.72 -14.64 -6.45
CA ALA A 70 -7.06 -14.06 -6.49
C ALA A 70 -7.71 -14.06 -5.10
N HIS A 71 -7.60 -15.16 -4.37
CA HIS A 71 -8.15 -15.29 -3.02
C HIS A 71 -7.49 -14.35 -1.99
N SER A 72 -6.21 -14.01 -2.18
CA SER A 72 -5.53 -13.03 -1.32
C SER A 72 -5.94 -11.57 -1.60
N GLY A 73 -6.73 -11.33 -2.64
CA GLY A 73 -7.18 -9.99 -3.04
C GLY A 73 -6.17 -9.20 -3.88
N LEU A 74 -5.14 -9.86 -4.43
CA LEU A 74 -4.25 -9.23 -5.40
C LEU A 74 -5.04 -8.86 -6.64
N ARG A 75 -4.73 -7.67 -7.17
CA ARG A 75 -5.30 -7.20 -8.43
C ARG A 75 -4.20 -7.01 -9.46
N PRO A 76 -4.52 -7.15 -10.77
CA PRO A 76 -3.62 -6.68 -11.81
C PRO A 76 -3.31 -5.20 -11.59
N TYR A 77 -2.10 -4.81 -11.98
CA TYR A 77 -1.49 -3.49 -11.80
C TYR A 77 -1.07 -3.11 -10.38
N ASP A 78 -1.28 -3.97 -9.38
CA ASP A 78 -0.70 -3.77 -8.06
C ASP A 78 0.82 -3.82 -8.13
N ARG A 79 1.50 -2.88 -7.47
CA ARG A 79 2.96 -2.83 -7.37
C ARG A 79 3.40 -3.63 -6.16
N LEU A 80 4.29 -4.61 -6.33
CA LEU A 80 4.81 -5.36 -5.20
C LEU A 80 6.09 -4.70 -4.65
N LEU A 81 6.14 -4.57 -3.32
CA LEU A 81 7.29 -4.03 -2.58
C LEU A 81 7.97 -5.14 -1.75
N TYR A 82 7.17 -5.98 -1.10
CA TYR A 82 7.66 -7.05 -0.24
C TYR A 82 6.89 -8.35 -0.47
N ILE A 83 7.61 -9.47 -0.35
CA ILE A 83 7.07 -10.84 -0.42
C ILE A 83 7.70 -11.65 0.71
N GLY A 84 6.89 -12.28 1.55
CA GLY A 84 7.38 -13.09 2.66
C GLY A 84 8.24 -12.29 3.65
N GLY A 85 7.97 -10.99 3.79
CA GLY A 85 8.81 -10.06 4.57
C GLY A 85 10.16 -9.70 3.92
N LYS A 86 10.47 -10.23 2.73
CA LYS A 86 11.70 -9.93 1.98
C LYS A 86 11.40 -8.81 0.97
N PRO A 87 12.20 -7.72 0.94
CA PRO A 87 12.06 -6.67 -0.07
C PRO A 87 12.49 -7.21 -1.43
N ILE A 88 11.57 -7.12 -2.38
CA ILE A 88 11.87 -7.32 -3.78
C ILE A 88 12.23 -5.94 -4.33
N LYS A 89 13.54 -5.67 -4.40
CA LYS A 89 14.12 -4.49 -5.05
C LYS A 89 13.86 -4.54 -6.55
N ASP A 90 12.58 -4.54 -6.93
CA ASP A 90 12.17 -4.37 -8.31
C ASP A 90 12.72 -5.48 -9.23
N SER A 91 12.98 -6.67 -8.67
CA SER A 91 13.57 -7.81 -9.37
C SER A 91 12.53 -8.91 -9.53
N LEU A 92 12.04 -9.09 -10.76
CA LEU A 92 11.04 -10.10 -11.09
C LEU A 92 11.51 -11.52 -10.75
N ALA A 93 12.74 -11.88 -11.13
CA ALA A 93 13.31 -13.20 -10.86
C ALA A 93 13.37 -13.47 -9.35
N LYS A 94 13.78 -12.48 -8.56
CA LYS A 94 13.83 -12.58 -7.09
C LYS A 94 12.44 -12.76 -6.49
N ALA A 95 11.44 -12.06 -7.02
CA ALA A 95 10.05 -12.19 -6.57
C ALA A 95 9.53 -13.62 -6.77
N LEU A 96 9.73 -14.18 -7.98
CA LEU A 96 9.34 -15.56 -8.29
C LEU A 96 10.12 -16.57 -7.45
N GLN A 97 11.43 -16.33 -7.24
CA GLN A 97 12.25 -17.19 -6.42
C GLN A 97 11.78 -17.20 -4.95
N ILE A 98 11.52 -16.04 -4.36
CA ILE A 98 10.99 -15.96 -2.99
C ILE A 98 9.66 -16.68 -2.89
N LEU A 99 8.75 -16.52 -3.86
CA LEU A 99 7.46 -17.21 -3.85
C LEU A 99 7.60 -18.73 -3.97
N HIS A 100 8.58 -19.22 -4.73
CA HIS A 100 8.86 -20.65 -4.87
C HIS A 100 9.49 -21.22 -3.58
N ASP A 101 10.52 -20.55 -3.07
CA ASP A 101 11.28 -20.90 -1.86
C ASP A 101 10.46 -20.75 -0.57
N SER A 102 9.46 -19.86 -0.58
CA SER A 102 8.55 -19.70 0.54
C SER A 102 7.71 -20.95 0.72
N SER A 103 7.98 -21.64 1.83
CA SER A 103 7.15 -22.72 2.38
C SER A 103 6.27 -22.21 3.53
N THR A 104 6.21 -20.89 3.73
CA THR A 104 5.44 -20.26 4.81
C THR A 104 4.01 -19.98 4.35
N ASP A 105 3.03 -20.57 5.02
CA ASP A 105 1.61 -20.34 4.77
C ASP A 105 0.95 -19.65 5.97
N PRO A 106 0.33 -18.46 5.80
CA PRO A 106 0.27 -17.62 4.61
C PRO A 106 1.52 -16.75 4.38
N ILE A 107 1.88 -16.51 3.11
CA ILE A 107 2.95 -15.62 2.68
C ILE A 107 2.47 -14.15 2.79
N PRO A 108 3.07 -13.31 3.66
CA PRO A 108 2.74 -11.88 3.72
C PRO A 108 3.25 -11.15 2.49
N LEU A 109 2.38 -10.41 1.81
CA LEU A 109 2.70 -9.56 0.68
C LEU A 109 2.42 -8.11 1.03
N VAL A 110 3.28 -7.21 0.58
CA VAL A 110 3.05 -5.76 0.68
C VAL A 110 3.03 -5.21 -0.73
N VAL A 111 1.89 -4.64 -1.11
CA VAL A 111 1.69 -4.05 -2.42
C VAL A 111 1.22 -2.61 -2.28
N THR A 112 1.45 -1.80 -3.30
CA THR A 112 0.85 -0.48 -3.40
C THR A 112 -0.09 -0.37 -4.59
N ARG A 113 -1.21 0.33 -4.37
CA ARG A 113 -2.21 0.63 -5.39
C ARG A 113 -2.45 2.14 -5.43
N GLY A 114 -2.24 2.75 -6.59
CA GLY A 114 -2.68 4.13 -6.84
C GLY A 114 -4.18 4.14 -7.09
N SER A 115 -4.91 4.94 -6.30
CA SER A 115 -6.34 5.23 -6.49
C SER A 115 -6.55 6.27 -7.58
#